data_AF-A0A538I8K1-F1
#
_entry.id   AF-A0A538I8K1-F1
#
_cell.length_a   1.000
_cell.length_b   1.000
_cell.length_c   1.000
_cell.angle_alpha   90.00
_cell.angle_beta   90.00
_cell.angle_gamma   90.00
#
_symmetry.space_group_name_H-M   'P 1'
#
loop_
_entity.id
_entity.type
_entity.pdbx_description
1 polymer ?
#
loop_
_entity_poly.entity_id
_entity_poly.type
_entity_poly.pdbx_seq_one_letter_code
_entity_poly.pdbx_strand_id
1 'polypeptide(L)'
;MRYVVLAAAPPDYSSRAEAALLRGGSSGLAPVFHNARLTIYELPRAAPVVSGPSPAEVRAMSETKLFIRVGGPGRYRVAVRFSPYWRATHGCVSRASDGMTTLTARRAETIVLSFSVNIHRSLEALTGARPEPFCRR
;
A
#
# COMPACT_ATOMS: atom_id res chain seq x y z
N MET A 1 -7.19 -1.87 -10.22
CA MET A 1 -7.74 -0.51 -10.15
C MET A 1 -7.10 0.31 -11.28
N ARG A 2 -7.86 0.89 -12.21
CA ARG A 2 -7.31 1.50 -13.46
C ARG A 2 -7.81 2.93 -13.76
N TYR A 3 -8.58 3.53 -12.84
CA TYR A 3 -9.21 4.83 -13.06
C TYR A 3 -9.05 5.73 -11.84
N VAL A 4 -8.89 7.04 -12.06
CA VAL A 4 -8.89 8.10 -11.05
C VAL A 4 -9.96 9.14 -11.44
N VAL A 5 -10.76 9.58 -10.48
CA VAL A 5 -11.85 10.54 -10.71
C VAL A 5 -11.48 11.88 -10.08
N LEU A 6 -11.52 12.93 -10.87
CA LEU A 6 -11.44 14.32 -10.42
C LEU A 6 -12.85 14.92 -10.42
N ALA A 7 -13.39 15.21 -9.25
CA ALA A 7 -14.65 15.94 -9.13
C ALA A 7 -14.46 17.45 -9.34
N ALA A 8 -15.47 18.13 -9.85
CA ALA A 8 -15.52 19.59 -9.95
C ALA A 8 -15.74 20.27 -8.58
N ALA A 9 -16.20 19.53 -7.58
CA ALA A 9 -16.33 20.01 -6.21
C ALA A 9 -14.96 20.36 -5.59
N PRO A 10 -14.91 21.24 -4.57
CA PRO A 10 -13.68 21.51 -3.85
C PRO A 10 -13.09 20.20 -3.30
N PRO A 11 -11.80 19.90 -3.59
CA PRO A 11 -11.17 18.72 -3.03
C PRO A 11 -11.06 18.89 -1.51
N ASP A 12 -11.27 17.80 -0.77
CA ASP A 12 -10.92 17.77 0.63
C ASP A 12 -9.41 18.02 0.80
N TYR A 13 -8.99 18.34 2.02
CA TYR A 13 -7.61 18.74 2.29
C TYR A 13 -6.58 17.67 1.84
N SER A 14 -6.93 16.37 1.88
CA SER A 14 -6.05 15.27 1.52
C SER A 14 -5.89 15.11 0.00
N SER A 15 -6.89 15.53 -0.78
CA SER A 15 -6.88 15.46 -2.24
C SER A 15 -6.41 16.74 -2.95
N ARG A 16 -6.02 17.80 -2.22
CA ARG A 16 -5.59 19.08 -2.83
C ARG A 16 -4.37 18.93 -3.72
N ALA A 17 -3.36 18.19 -3.26
CA ALA A 17 -2.13 17.96 -4.02
C ALA A 17 -2.39 17.12 -5.29
N GLU A 18 -3.21 16.07 -5.18
CA GLU A 18 -3.60 15.24 -6.32
C GLU A 18 -4.45 16.03 -7.33
N ALA A 19 -5.43 16.82 -6.86
CA ALA A 19 -6.24 17.67 -7.71
C ALA A 19 -5.38 18.72 -8.45
N ALA A 20 -4.35 19.27 -7.80
CA ALA A 20 -3.41 20.20 -8.43
C ALA A 20 -2.57 19.52 -9.53
N LEU A 21 -2.10 18.29 -9.31
CA LEU A 21 -1.36 17.51 -10.32
C LEU A 21 -2.23 17.15 -11.54
N LEU A 22 -3.51 16.80 -11.32
CA LEU A 22 -4.45 16.49 -12.40
C LEU A 22 -4.84 17.73 -13.19
N ARG A 23 -5.17 18.85 -12.50
CA ARG A 23 -5.51 20.13 -13.14
C ARG A 23 -4.31 20.77 -13.85
N GLY A 24 -3.12 20.61 -13.30
CA GLY A 24 -1.88 21.14 -13.87
C GLY A 24 -1.36 20.38 -15.08
N GLY A 25 -2.00 19.26 -15.48
CA GLY A 25 -1.61 18.47 -16.66
C GLY A 25 -0.28 17.70 -16.51
N SER A 26 0.40 17.82 -15.37
CA SER A 26 1.69 17.20 -15.09
C SER A 26 1.59 15.74 -14.63
N SER A 27 0.38 15.22 -14.44
CA SER A 27 0.13 13.83 -14.04
C SER A 27 0.51 12.79 -15.10
N GLY A 28 0.58 13.18 -16.39
CA GLY A 28 0.80 12.26 -17.51
C GLY A 28 -0.35 11.27 -17.75
N LEU A 29 -1.52 11.51 -17.13
CA LEU A 29 -2.70 10.66 -17.29
C LEU A 29 -3.61 11.16 -18.41
N ALA A 30 -4.10 10.22 -19.24
CA ALA A 30 -5.05 10.54 -20.30
C ALA A 30 -6.49 10.59 -19.74
N PRO A 31 -7.24 11.67 -19.98
CA PRO A 31 -8.67 11.71 -19.66
C PRO A 31 -9.42 10.77 -20.61
N VAL A 32 -10.22 9.87 -20.05
CA VAL A 32 -11.07 8.93 -20.81
C VAL A 32 -12.54 9.31 -20.77
N PHE A 33 -12.92 10.19 -19.84
CA PHE A 33 -14.26 10.75 -19.75
C PHE A 33 -14.20 12.12 -19.10
N HIS A 34 -15.03 13.06 -19.55
CA HIS A 34 -15.16 14.38 -18.93
C HIS A 34 -16.58 14.92 -19.12
N ASN A 35 -17.09 15.61 -18.09
CA ASN A 35 -18.25 16.48 -18.16
C ASN A 35 -18.10 17.66 -17.19
N ALA A 36 -19.12 18.52 -17.09
CA ALA A 36 -19.09 19.69 -16.21
C ALA A 36 -18.94 19.37 -14.70
N ARG A 37 -19.13 18.12 -14.28
CA ARG A 37 -19.10 17.68 -12.88
C ARG A 37 -17.86 16.86 -12.52
N LEU A 38 -17.24 16.17 -13.48
CA LEU A 38 -16.10 15.29 -13.22
C LEU A 38 -15.28 14.97 -14.47
N THR A 39 -14.02 14.62 -14.25
CA THR A 39 -13.11 14.05 -15.25
C THR A 39 -12.57 12.71 -14.73
N ILE A 40 -12.62 11.67 -15.56
CA ILE A 40 -12.06 10.34 -15.27
C ILE A 40 -10.78 10.18 -16.08
N TYR A 41 -9.70 9.85 -15.39
CA TYR A 41 -8.40 9.58 -15.98
C TYR A 41 -8.11 8.09 -15.93
N GLU A 42 -7.56 7.53 -17.01
CA GLU A 42 -7.09 6.15 -17.02
C GLU A 42 -5.64 6.07 -16.58
N LEU A 43 -5.32 5.06 -15.77
CA LEU A 43 -3.96 4.73 -15.34
C LEU A 43 -3.46 3.55 -16.19
N PRO A 44 -2.81 3.81 -17.33
CA PRO A 44 -2.38 2.76 -18.26
C PRO A 44 -1.32 1.82 -17.66
N ARG A 45 -0.68 2.21 -16.55
CA ARG A 45 0.30 1.40 -15.82
C ARG A 45 0.08 1.53 -14.31
N ALA A 46 -1.08 1.11 -13.83
CA ALA A 46 -1.31 1.01 -12.39
C ALA A 46 -0.24 0.09 -11.78
N ALA A 47 0.69 0.67 -11.02
CA ALA A 47 1.68 -0.11 -10.30
C ALA A 47 0.94 -1.04 -9.33
N PRO A 48 1.22 -2.36 -9.34
CA PRO A 48 0.51 -3.28 -8.48
C PRO A 48 0.79 -2.95 -7.01
N VAL A 49 -0.25 -3.00 -6.19
CA VAL A 49 -0.13 -2.76 -4.75
C VAL A 49 0.78 -3.78 -4.09
N VAL A 50 0.83 -5.00 -4.62
CA VAL A 50 1.75 -6.07 -4.18
C VAL A 50 2.51 -6.62 -5.38
N SER A 51 3.83 -6.65 -5.31
CA SER A 51 4.70 -7.26 -6.32
C SER A 51 5.68 -8.23 -5.67
N GLY A 52 6.09 -9.29 -6.38
CA GLY A 52 6.99 -10.30 -5.82
C GLY A 52 7.30 -11.42 -6.81
N PRO A 53 8.01 -12.47 -6.36
CA PRO A 53 8.50 -13.56 -7.21
C PRO A 53 7.40 -14.54 -7.68
N SER A 54 6.21 -14.48 -7.09
CA SER A 54 5.05 -15.28 -7.50
C SER A 54 3.81 -14.38 -7.58
N PRO A 55 2.70 -14.83 -8.21
CA PRO A 55 1.48 -14.04 -8.27
C PRO A 55 1.02 -13.61 -6.88
N ALA A 56 0.70 -12.33 -6.72
CA ALA A 56 0.16 -11.79 -5.49
C ALA A 56 -0.87 -10.71 -5.77
N GLU A 57 -1.90 -10.65 -4.94
CA GLU A 57 -3.03 -9.76 -5.13
C GLU A 57 -3.63 -9.34 -3.79
N VAL A 58 -4.14 -8.11 -3.76
CA VAL A 58 -4.95 -7.62 -2.64
C VAL A 58 -6.38 -8.10 -2.84
N ARG A 59 -6.90 -8.90 -1.90
CA ARG A 59 -8.26 -9.42 -1.91
C ARG A 59 -9.26 -8.45 -1.29
N ALA A 60 -8.84 -7.73 -0.25
CA ALA A 60 -9.65 -6.75 0.44
C ALA A 60 -8.75 -5.77 1.19
N MET A 61 -9.28 -4.57 1.44
CA MET A 61 -8.64 -3.53 2.23
C MET A 61 -9.68 -2.84 3.09
N SER A 62 -9.35 -2.61 4.35
CA SER A 62 -10.04 -1.70 5.26
C SER A 62 -9.06 -0.64 5.75
N GLU A 63 -9.53 0.29 6.58
CA GLU A 63 -8.70 1.35 7.17
C GLU A 63 -7.45 0.82 7.89
N THR A 64 -7.55 -0.37 8.50
CA THR A 64 -6.49 -0.94 9.34
C THR A 64 -6.01 -2.32 8.89
N LYS A 65 -6.63 -2.92 7.87
CA LYS A 65 -6.30 -4.29 7.44
C LYS A 65 -6.15 -4.38 5.92
N LEU A 66 -5.14 -5.13 5.48
CA LEU A 66 -4.92 -5.47 4.08
C LEU A 66 -4.84 -7.00 3.95
N PHE A 67 -5.69 -7.57 3.11
CA PHE A 67 -5.75 -9.01 2.86
C PHE A 67 -5.00 -9.31 1.56
N ILE A 68 -3.89 -10.03 1.67
CA ILE A 68 -2.99 -10.29 0.54
C ILE A 68 -2.97 -11.79 0.30
N ARG A 69 -3.36 -12.22 -0.90
CA ARG A 69 -3.14 -13.59 -1.37
C ARG A 69 -1.78 -13.64 -2.05
N VAL A 70 -0.91 -14.54 -1.60
CA VAL A 70 0.39 -14.80 -2.25
C VAL A 70 0.38 -16.21 -2.83
N GLY A 71 0.98 -16.38 -4.00
CA GLY A 71 1.01 -17.63 -4.76
C GLY A 71 2.19 -18.54 -4.43
N GLY A 72 3.15 -18.09 -3.61
CA GLY A 72 4.35 -18.86 -3.29
C GLY A 72 5.23 -18.22 -2.22
N PRO A 73 6.27 -18.92 -1.77
CA PRO A 73 7.29 -18.35 -0.88
C PRO A 73 8.02 -17.18 -1.55
N GLY A 74 8.46 -16.21 -0.75
CA GLY A 74 9.30 -15.14 -1.24
C GLY A 74 9.09 -13.81 -0.53
N ARG A 75 9.82 -12.80 -1.00
CA ARG A 75 9.70 -11.42 -0.53
C ARG A 75 8.83 -10.64 -1.51
N TYR A 76 7.76 -10.08 -0.97
CA TYR A 76 6.79 -9.27 -1.68
C TYR A 76 6.93 -7.82 -1.24
N ARG A 77 6.97 -6.90 -2.19
CA ARG A 77 6.87 -5.47 -1.94
C ARG A 77 5.40 -5.08 -1.92
N VAL A 78 4.96 -4.49 -0.81
CA VAL A 78 3.62 -3.93 -0.64
C VAL A 78 3.75 -2.41 -0.69
N ALA A 79 3.05 -1.76 -1.61
CA ALA A 79 3.06 -0.32 -1.85
C ALA A 79 2.31 0.48 -0.76
N VAL A 80 2.53 0.12 0.51
CA VAL A 80 2.08 0.84 1.69
C VAL A 80 3.29 1.19 2.54
N ARG A 81 3.32 2.40 3.11
CA ARG A 81 4.45 2.86 3.92
C ARG A 81 4.66 1.93 5.11
N PHE A 82 5.93 1.61 5.37
CA PHE A 82 6.26 0.81 6.54
C PHE A 82 5.95 1.56 7.84
N SER A 83 5.42 0.82 8.80
CA SER A 83 5.17 1.23 10.18
C SER A 83 5.55 0.08 11.10
N PRO A 84 6.17 0.36 12.27
CA PRO A 84 6.47 -0.67 13.28
C PRO A 84 5.19 -1.31 13.88
N TYR A 85 4.03 -0.69 13.65
CA TYR A 85 2.71 -1.16 14.08
C TYR A 85 2.07 -2.16 13.10
N TRP A 86 2.67 -2.39 11.93
CA TRP A 86 2.19 -3.45 11.04
C TRP A 86 2.47 -4.83 11.64
N ARG A 87 1.46 -5.70 11.56
CA ARG A 87 1.53 -7.11 11.92
C ARG A 87 1.00 -7.95 10.77
N ALA A 88 1.68 -9.04 10.45
CA ALA A 88 1.16 -10.04 9.52
C ALA A 88 0.64 -11.26 10.30
N THR A 89 -0.47 -11.87 9.86
CA THR A 89 -0.94 -13.14 10.43
C THR A 89 0.08 -14.27 10.23
N HIS A 90 0.76 -14.26 9.09
CA HIS A 90 1.85 -15.17 8.75
C HIS A 90 2.97 -14.42 8.03
N GLY A 91 4.21 -14.87 8.23
CA GLY A 91 5.38 -14.23 7.64
C GLY A 91 5.89 -13.05 8.45
N CYS A 92 6.79 -12.27 7.83
CA CYS A 92 7.45 -11.14 8.48
C CYS A 92 7.28 -9.86 7.68
N VAL A 93 7.25 -8.73 8.38
CA VAL A 93 7.08 -7.41 7.81
C VAL A 93 8.33 -6.58 8.11
N SER A 94 8.91 -5.95 7.10
CA SER A 94 10.09 -5.08 7.26
C SER A 94 10.03 -3.86 6.36
N ARG A 95 10.87 -2.87 6.65
CA ARG A 95 11.02 -1.66 5.83
C ARG A 95 11.88 -1.98 4.60
N ALA A 96 11.35 -1.67 3.41
CA ALA A 96 12.11 -1.68 2.17
C ALA A 96 12.97 -0.41 2.03
N SER A 97 13.96 -0.43 1.11
CA SER A 97 14.85 0.72 0.87
C SER A 97 14.10 1.98 0.41
N ASP A 98 12.97 1.84 -0.26
CA ASP A 98 12.09 2.93 -0.69
C ASP A 98 11.09 3.38 0.40
N GLY A 99 11.24 2.87 1.62
CA GLY A 99 10.37 3.18 2.77
C GLY A 99 9.03 2.44 2.76
N MET A 100 8.76 1.62 1.76
CA MET A 100 7.55 0.79 1.70
C MET A 100 7.70 -0.50 2.52
N THR A 101 6.63 -1.28 2.55
CA THR A 101 6.56 -2.50 3.33
C THR A 101 7.04 -3.69 2.52
N THR A 102 7.99 -4.46 3.05
CA THR A 102 8.33 -5.80 2.56
C THR A 102 7.58 -6.84 3.40
N LEU A 103 6.87 -7.74 2.73
CA LEU A 103 6.25 -8.92 3.32
C LEU A 103 7.02 -10.18 2.89
N THR A 104 7.52 -10.95 3.84
CA THR A 104 8.15 -12.25 3.56
C THR A 104 7.16 -13.37 3.83
N ALA A 105 6.73 -14.07 2.78
CA ALA A 105 5.86 -15.23 2.87
C ALA A 105 6.66 -16.53 2.78
N ARG A 106 6.23 -17.57 3.51
CA ARG A 106 6.89 -18.88 3.51
C ARG A 106 6.23 -19.90 2.57
N ARG A 107 5.00 -19.63 2.12
CA ARG A 107 4.22 -20.51 1.26
C ARG A 107 3.09 -19.71 0.61
N ALA A 108 2.39 -20.35 -0.33
CA ALA A 108 1.17 -19.81 -0.90
C ALA A 108 0.06 -19.77 0.17
N GLU A 109 -0.39 -18.58 0.56
CA GLU A 109 -1.44 -18.41 1.56
C GLU A 109 -2.09 -17.02 1.49
N THR A 110 -3.12 -16.79 2.30
CA THR A 110 -3.65 -15.45 2.54
C THR A 110 -3.02 -14.89 3.80
N ILE A 111 -2.35 -13.74 3.67
CA ILE A 111 -1.72 -13.02 4.76
C ILE A 111 -2.54 -11.76 5.04
N VAL A 112 -2.91 -11.55 6.29
CA VAL A 112 -3.58 -10.32 6.72
C VAL A 112 -2.54 -9.42 7.38
N LEU A 113 -2.31 -8.26 6.78
CA LEU A 113 -1.51 -7.20 7.34
C LEU A 113 -2.42 -6.26 8.13
N SER A 114 -2.26 -6.19 9.45
CA SER A 114 -3.08 -5.37 10.35
C SER A 114 -2.24 -4.30 11.05
N PHE A 115 -2.76 -3.07 11.12
CA PHE A 115 -2.18 -1.98 11.89
C PHE A 115 -2.64 -2.07 13.35
N SER A 116 -1.70 -2.21 14.28
CA SER A 116 -2.01 -2.32 15.71
C SER A 116 -1.03 -1.47 16.52
N VAL A 117 -1.55 -0.44 17.19
CA VAL A 117 -0.81 0.39 18.14
C VAL A 117 -0.97 -0.24 19.52
N ASN A 118 0.08 -0.86 20.04
CA ASN A 118 0.15 -1.31 21.43
C ASN A 118 1.25 -0.50 22.15
N ILE A 119 0.96 -0.02 23.37
CA ILE A 119 1.82 0.86 24.17
C ILE A 119 3.25 0.32 24.35
N HIS A 120 3.43 -1.00 24.45
CA HIS A 120 4.75 -1.62 24.60
C HIS A 120 5.67 -1.39 23.38
N ARG A 121 5.09 -1.37 22.17
CA ARG A 121 5.81 -1.14 20.90
C ARG A 121 6.06 0.34 20.62
N SER A 122 5.28 1.23 21.23
CA SER A 122 5.59 2.66 21.21
C SER A 122 6.95 2.91 21.87
N LEU A 123 7.24 2.20 22.96
CA LEU A 123 8.54 2.28 23.62
C LEU A 123 9.67 1.66 22.77
N GLU A 124 9.45 0.50 22.16
CA GLU A 124 10.43 -0.13 21.24
C GLU A 124 10.73 0.74 20.01
N ALA A 125 9.70 1.34 19.41
CA ALA A 125 9.85 2.23 18.25
C ALA A 125 10.60 3.53 18.60
N LEU A 126 10.41 4.06 19.82
CA LEU A 126 11.11 5.25 20.32
C LEU A 126 12.55 4.95 20.79
N THR A 127 12.78 3.77 21.35
CA THR A 127 14.11 3.31 21.79
C THR A 127 14.97 2.75 20.65
N GLY A 128 14.41 2.61 19.45
CA GLY A 128 15.10 2.00 18.30
C GLY A 128 15.29 0.48 18.45
N ALA A 129 14.66 -0.15 19.45
CA ALA A 129 14.65 -1.58 19.62
C ALA A 129 13.94 -2.20 18.40
N ARG A 130 14.73 -2.82 17.53
CA ARG A 130 14.21 -3.56 16.39
C ARG A 130 13.44 -4.75 16.96
N PRO A 131 12.13 -4.90 16.66
CA PRO A 131 11.45 -6.12 17.04
C PRO A 131 12.21 -7.28 16.42
N GLU A 132 12.56 -8.27 17.24
CA GLU A 132 13.39 -9.38 16.82
C GLU A 132 12.85 -9.99 15.52
N PRO A 133 13.70 -10.17 14.50
CA PRO A 133 13.25 -10.73 13.24
C PRO A 133 12.99 -12.22 13.44
N PHE A 134 11.72 -12.61 13.61
CA PHE A 134 11.30 -14.01 13.59
C PHE A 134 11.45 -14.69 12.21
N CYS A 135 12.15 -14.03 11.28
CA CYS A 135 12.57 -14.60 10.00
C CYS A 135 14.06 -14.33 9.80
N ARG A 136 14.91 -15.11 10.47
CA ARG A 136 16.22 -15.44 9.89
C ARG A 136 16.03 -16.48 8.79
N ARG A 137 16.94 -16.43 7.81
CA ARG A 137 16.98 -17.26 6.59
C ARG A 137 16.82 -18.74 6.89
#